data_AF-A0A961I7C7-F1
#
_entry.id   AF-A0A961I7C7-F1
#
_cell.length_a   1.000
_cell.length_b   1.000
_cell.length_c   1.000
_cell.angle_alpha   90.00
_cell.angle_beta   90.00
_cell.angle_gamma   90.00
#
_symmetry.space_group_name_H-M   'P 1'
#
loop_
_entity.id
_entity.type
_entity.pdbx_description
1 polymer ?
#
loop_
_entity_poly.entity_id
_entity_poly.type
_entity_poly.pdbx_seq_one_letter_code
_entity_poly.pdbx_strand_id
1 'polypeptide(L)'
;MSPLTKIIQIFALIILLYTAAGYMLFIRRTHLFTGRGLLMLGMIAYGAGIGLIAQVYHISSHPTNAVMVWLLGVLAVSMVMREKWGYYLALLLALIWHSWEYFEYDNPGYVAIVFPLLLGFLFYKERVSVGLLLSFLQGLLWWYMTNAHWIADSADNTSDQAVLFAFTLLHIPLGLFCYALARWAEDTDRDFLKVPAMLVRFMAWLFIVAPLFILSWPYDEGHFNLYAERSDLRLTIQFWLLSIVGGGMLFHFFYKRNESEPLIIGVSIFSILMFLLPLGNTAVLLSATHLGIVLLVGGLLYFPFADKSDGRIEKAFAIIYILAVLLVKGIGLFAYGLSTEHYYIAYGTGFIIFAGVIFLINQFVRDALIDSDKTILNRYPGGYITAVIAFLVFIMLYALSFRMTEQYSIFRAGAPVLILIFLFLGLTIALYVILFYRKAELLPLATSGAILFFAVFALFLSNPNVPWQVYSVLFNFQLFVFAAVLIYYSTRIKSIALANLALAGLVAQVITRYFDLFWDLLSGSALFITTGVVVFIGGYLLERNRRRLIEAIEADRPTDGHGGITGGRS
;
A
#
# COMPACT_ATOMS: atom_id res chain seq x y z
N MET A 1 55.07 -21.28 3.00
CA MET A 1 55.56 -19.97 2.50
C MET A 1 55.76 -19.05 3.67
N SER A 2 56.87 -18.29 3.72
CA SER A 2 57.11 -17.36 4.83
C SER A 2 56.11 -16.17 4.80
N PRO A 3 55.82 -15.56 5.95
CA PRO A 3 55.03 -14.32 6.05
C PRO A 3 55.47 -13.24 5.07
N LEU A 4 56.79 -13.02 4.98
CA LEU A 4 57.39 -12.02 4.10
C LEU A 4 57.10 -12.32 2.62
N THR A 5 57.18 -13.58 2.18
CA THR A 5 56.85 -13.96 0.80
C THR A 5 55.39 -13.67 0.46
N LYS A 6 54.45 -13.95 1.37
CA LYS A 6 53.02 -13.67 1.18
C LYS A 6 52.77 -12.16 1.02
N ILE A 7 53.40 -11.34 1.87
CA ILE A 7 53.30 -9.87 1.79
C ILE A 7 53.88 -9.36 0.46
N ILE A 8 55.09 -9.78 0.10
CA ILE A 8 55.71 -9.35 -1.17
C ILE A 8 54.81 -9.72 -2.36
N GLN A 9 54.24 -10.91 -2.37
CA GLN A 9 53.35 -11.36 -3.45
C GLN A 9 52.10 -10.49 -3.58
N ILE A 10 51.42 -10.19 -2.47
CA ILE A 10 50.18 -9.41 -2.55
C ILE A 10 50.44 -7.95 -2.90
N PHE A 11 51.52 -7.34 -2.38
CA PHE A 11 51.93 -5.99 -2.76
C PHE A 11 52.36 -5.92 -4.23
N ALA A 12 53.14 -6.90 -4.70
CA ALA A 12 53.52 -6.99 -6.11
C ALA A 12 52.29 -7.13 -7.02
N LEU A 13 51.29 -7.94 -6.62
CA LEU A 13 50.04 -8.07 -7.36
C LEU A 13 49.27 -6.75 -7.43
N ILE A 14 49.09 -6.06 -6.29
CA ILE A 14 48.37 -4.78 -6.23
C ILE A 14 49.06 -3.74 -7.11
N ILE A 15 50.38 -3.60 -6.98
CA ILE A 15 51.19 -2.68 -7.79
C ILE A 15 51.05 -3.03 -9.27
N LEU A 16 51.24 -4.30 -9.64
CA LEU A 16 51.14 -4.75 -11.02
C LEU A 16 49.77 -4.44 -11.63
N LEU A 17 48.69 -4.71 -10.90
CA LEU A 17 47.32 -4.45 -11.36
C LEU A 17 47.08 -2.96 -11.57
N TYR A 18 47.47 -2.10 -10.62
CA TYR A 18 47.30 -0.66 -10.77
C TYR A 18 48.21 -0.05 -11.84
N THR A 19 49.46 -0.50 -11.95
CA THR A 19 50.38 -0.03 -13.00
C THR A 19 49.90 -0.48 -14.38
N ALA A 20 49.45 -1.73 -14.53
CA ALA A 20 48.89 -2.23 -15.79
C ALA A 20 47.59 -1.50 -16.15
N ALA A 21 46.72 -1.24 -15.18
CA ALA A 21 45.52 -0.43 -15.37
C ALA A 21 45.88 0.99 -15.84
N GLY A 22 46.80 1.66 -15.15
CA GLY A 22 47.26 3.00 -15.51
C GLY A 22 47.91 3.06 -16.89
N TYR A 23 48.73 2.07 -17.25
CA TYR A 23 49.35 1.96 -18.57
C TYR A 23 48.29 1.84 -19.67
N MET A 24 47.29 0.97 -19.49
CA MET A 24 46.22 0.78 -20.48
C MET A 24 45.31 2.00 -20.60
N LEU A 25 44.94 2.61 -19.47
CA LEU A 25 44.01 3.74 -19.44
C LEU A 25 44.62 5.05 -19.94
N PHE A 26 45.87 5.35 -19.56
CA PHE A 26 46.47 6.68 -19.81
C PHE A 26 47.52 6.69 -20.91
N ILE A 27 48.35 5.65 -21.00
CA ILE A 27 49.50 5.61 -21.92
C ILE A 27 49.09 5.00 -23.26
N ARG A 28 48.67 3.72 -23.24
CA ARG A 28 48.29 2.97 -24.45
C ARG A 28 46.97 3.46 -25.05
N ARG A 29 46.04 3.91 -24.20
CA ARG A 29 44.65 4.31 -24.56
C ARG A 29 43.94 3.33 -25.48
N THR A 30 44.35 2.06 -25.43
CA THR A 30 43.82 0.94 -26.22
C THR A 30 43.32 -0.09 -25.21
N HIS A 31 42.13 -0.66 -25.45
CA HIS A 31 41.44 -1.55 -24.51
C HIS A 31 41.04 -0.92 -23.15
N LEU A 32 40.33 0.21 -23.19
CA LEU A 32 39.83 0.91 -21.99
C LEU A 32 39.03 0.00 -21.03
N PHE A 33 38.27 -0.95 -21.58
CA PHE A 33 37.53 -1.92 -20.77
C PHE A 33 38.46 -2.79 -19.92
N THR A 34 39.53 -3.32 -20.52
CA THR A 34 40.55 -4.12 -19.82
C THR A 34 41.27 -3.30 -18.76
N GLY A 35 41.62 -2.04 -19.07
CA GLY A 35 42.22 -1.12 -18.09
C GLY A 35 41.33 -0.89 -16.86
N ARG A 36 40.02 -0.69 -17.06
CA ARG A 36 39.04 -0.58 -15.96
C ARG A 36 38.86 -1.88 -15.19
N GLY A 37 38.87 -3.02 -15.88
CA GLY A 37 38.83 -4.34 -15.25
C GLY A 37 40.03 -4.58 -14.35
N LEU A 38 41.24 -4.25 -14.81
CA LEU A 38 42.47 -4.33 -14.01
C LEU A 38 42.45 -3.38 -12.81
N LEU A 39 41.90 -2.17 -12.99
CA LEU A 39 41.72 -1.21 -11.90
C LEU A 39 40.81 -1.79 -10.80
N MET A 40 39.69 -2.40 -11.20
CA MET A 40 38.77 -3.09 -10.29
C MET A 40 39.43 -4.28 -9.58
N LEU A 41 40.19 -5.10 -10.32
CA LEU A 41 40.93 -6.21 -9.74
C LEU A 41 41.97 -5.72 -8.72
N GLY A 42 42.61 -4.57 -8.97
CA GLY A 42 43.49 -3.90 -8.01
C GLY A 42 42.77 -3.52 -6.72
N MET A 43 41.56 -2.96 -6.83
CA MET A 43 40.71 -2.63 -5.67
C MET A 43 40.30 -3.86 -4.85
N ILE A 44 40.02 -4.99 -5.51
CA ILE A 44 39.71 -6.26 -4.84
C ILE A 44 40.97 -6.86 -4.20
N ALA A 45 42.10 -6.87 -4.93
CA ALA A 45 43.38 -7.36 -4.44
C ALA A 45 43.86 -6.56 -3.21
N TYR A 46 43.57 -5.26 -3.15
CA TYR A 46 43.81 -4.44 -1.97
C TYR A 46 43.06 -4.95 -0.73
N GLY A 47 41.76 -5.26 -0.86
CA GLY A 47 40.98 -5.89 0.21
C GLY A 47 41.53 -7.25 0.64
N ALA A 48 41.89 -8.10 -0.34
CA ALA A 48 42.54 -9.38 -0.06
C ALA A 48 43.89 -9.21 0.68
N GLY A 49 44.64 -8.16 0.36
CA GLY A 49 45.86 -7.77 1.06
C GLY A 49 45.62 -7.44 2.54
N ILE A 50 44.57 -6.69 2.85
CA ILE A 50 44.19 -6.40 4.25
C ILE A 50 43.90 -7.70 5.01
N GLY A 51 43.09 -8.60 4.43
CA GLY A 51 42.80 -9.90 5.04
C GLY A 51 44.04 -10.77 5.24
N LEU A 52 44.96 -10.77 4.27
CA LEU A 52 46.22 -11.51 4.36
C LEU A 52 47.13 -10.96 5.47
N ILE A 53 47.21 -9.63 5.62
CA ILE A 53 47.97 -8.98 6.69
C ILE A 53 47.36 -9.34 8.05
N ALA A 54 46.03 -9.26 8.18
CA ALA A 54 45.34 -9.63 9.41
C ALA A 54 45.63 -11.09 9.82
N GLN A 55 45.65 -12.02 8.86
CA GLN A 55 46.02 -13.42 9.09
C GLN A 55 47.48 -13.60 9.49
N VAL A 56 48.41 -12.92 8.80
CA VAL A 56 49.85 -13.06 9.03
C VAL A 56 50.26 -12.56 10.41
N TYR A 57 49.68 -11.44 10.86
CA TYR A 57 50.02 -10.81 12.13
C TYR A 57 49.05 -11.18 13.27
N HIS A 58 48.13 -12.12 13.04
CA HIS A 58 47.12 -12.53 14.02
C HIS A 58 46.38 -11.34 14.66
N ILE A 59 46.00 -10.35 13.83
CA ILE A 59 45.28 -9.18 14.30
C ILE A 59 43.86 -9.63 14.68
N SER A 60 43.58 -9.66 15.99
CA SER A 60 42.29 -10.13 16.54
C SER A 60 41.25 -9.03 16.74
N SER A 61 41.49 -7.82 16.24
CA SER A 61 40.63 -6.66 16.51
C SER A 61 39.52 -6.51 15.45
N HIS A 62 38.27 -6.41 15.91
CA HIS A 62 37.08 -5.90 15.21
C HIS A 62 37.14 -5.98 13.66
N PRO A 63 36.84 -7.16 13.06
CA PRO A 63 36.95 -7.43 11.62
C PRO A 63 36.32 -6.40 10.68
N THR A 64 35.25 -5.73 11.11
CA THR A 64 34.60 -4.64 10.38
C THR A 64 35.53 -3.49 10.07
N ASN A 65 36.52 -3.18 10.92
CA ASN A 65 37.53 -2.16 10.64
C ASN A 65 38.33 -2.46 9.37
N ALA A 66 38.57 -3.74 9.05
CA ALA A 66 39.22 -4.12 7.80
C ALA A 66 38.36 -3.76 6.58
N VAL A 67 37.05 -3.96 6.69
CA VAL A 67 36.08 -3.58 5.63
C VAL A 67 36.04 -2.05 5.49
N MET A 68 36.10 -1.30 6.59
CA MET A 68 36.17 0.17 6.56
C MET A 68 37.44 0.66 5.85
N VAL A 69 38.61 0.12 6.19
CA VAL A 69 39.88 0.49 5.53
C VAL A 69 39.87 0.10 4.05
N TRP A 70 39.24 -1.03 3.71
CA TRP A 70 39.03 -1.44 2.33
C TRP A 70 38.16 -0.42 1.59
N LEU A 71 36.99 -0.08 2.16
CA LEU A 71 36.07 0.93 1.65
C LEU A 71 36.77 2.26 1.38
N LEU A 72 37.52 2.78 2.34
CA LEU A 72 38.23 4.05 2.20
C LEU A 72 39.28 4.01 1.09
N GLY A 73 40.04 2.91 0.97
CA GLY A 73 41.00 2.73 -0.12
C GLY A 73 40.33 2.64 -1.49
N VAL A 74 39.22 1.93 -1.60
CA VAL A 74 38.42 1.86 -2.83
C VAL A 74 37.88 3.24 -3.19
N LEU A 75 37.30 3.97 -2.23
CA LEU A 75 36.81 5.34 -2.44
C LEU A 75 37.91 6.27 -2.94
N ALA A 76 39.07 6.27 -2.28
CA ALA A 76 40.20 7.13 -2.63
C ALA A 76 40.67 6.88 -4.07
N VAL A 77 40.93 5.61 -4.44
CA VAL A 77 41.36 5.26 -5.80
C VAL A 77 40.27 5.59 -6.82
N SER A 78 39.00 5.32 -6.50
CA SER A 78 37.87 5.60 -7.40
C SER A 78 37.68 7.08 -7.66
N MET A 79 37.84 7.94 -6.63
CA MET A 79 37.74 9.39 -6.78
C MET A 79 38.89 9.96 -7.62
N VAL A 80 40.12 9.48 -7.39
CA VAL A 80 41.31 9.90 -8.16
C VAL A 80 41.18 9.49 -9.62
N MET A 81 40.77 8.24 -9.86
CA MET A 81 40.67 7.68 -11.21
C MET A 81 39.34 8.00 -11.91
N ARG A 82 38.39 8.63 -11.20
CA ARG A 82 37.00 8.88 -11.63
C ARG A 82 36.31 7.61 -12.16
N GLU A 83 36.47 6.50 -11.44
CA GLU A 83 35.96 5.20 -11.86
C GLU A 83 34.63 4.87 -11.19
N LYS A 84 33.55 4.93 -11.98
CA LYS A 84 32.17 4.70 -11.50
C LYS A 84 31.96 3.32 -10.88
N TRP A 85 32.64 2.29 -11.41
CA TRP A 85 32.48 0.94 -10.87
C TRP A 85 33.05 0.81 -9.46
N GLY A 86 34.12 1.55 -9.16
CA GLY A 86 34.69 1.59 -7.84
C GLY A 86 33.78 2.26 -6.81
N TYR A 87 32.95 3.24 -7.22
CA TYR A 87 31.90 3.78 -6.36
C TYR A 87 30.82 2.74 -6.00
N TYR A 88 30.46 1.84 -6.92
CA TYR A 88 29.54 0.73 -6.60
C TYR A 88 30.17 -0.27 -5.61
N LEU A 89 31.45 -0.59 -5.79
CA LEU A 89 32.17 -1.43 -4.83
C LEU A 89 32.24 -0.76 -3.45
N ALA A 90 32.52 0.54 -3.40
CA ALA A 90 32.48 1.30 -2.16
C ALA A 90 31.07 1.28 -1.53
N LEU A 91 30.01 1.47 -2.30
CA LEU A 91 28.63 1.40 -1.80
C LEU A 91 28.32 0.04 -1.16
N LEU A 92 28.74 -1.04 -1.81
CA LEU A 92 28.60 -2.40 -1.31
C LEU A 92 29.41 -2.62 -0.03
N LEU A 93 30.67 -2.17 0.01
CA LEU A 93 31.52 -2.29 1.20
C LEU A 93 30.97 -1.49 2.39
N ALA A 94 30.41 -0.30 2.14
CA ALA A 94 29.74 0.50 3.15
C ALA A 94 28.49 -0.22 3.70
N LEU A 95 27.74 -0.92 2.84
CA LEU A 95 26.57 -1.70 3.24
C LEU A 95 26.98 -2.89 4.11
N ILE A 96 28.01 -3.63 3.68
CA ILE A 96 28.55 -4.78 4.42
C ILE A 96 29.06 -4.30 5.78
N TRP A 97 29.84 -3.23 5.81
CA TRP A 97 30.38 -2.68 7.05
C TRP A 97 29.27 -2.26 8.01
N HIS A 98 28.32 -1.43 7.56
CA HIS A 98 27.26 -0.92 8.43
C HIS A 98 26.33 -2.04 8.93
N SER A 99 25.98 -2.99 8.06
CA SER A 99 25.16 -4.13 8.47
C SER A 99 25.87 -5.01 9.50
N TRP A 100 27.16 -5.26 9.30
CA TRP A 100 27.94 -6.08 10.24
C TRP A 100 28.11 -5.39 11.60
N GLU A 101 28.40 -4.08 11.61
CA GLU A 101 28.41 -3.27 12.85
C GLU A 101 27.08 -3.38 13.61
N TYR A 102 25.97 -3.24 12.89
CA TYR A 102 24.64 -3.31 13.50
C TYR A 102 24.30 -4.69 14.07
N PHE A 103 24.47 -5.75 13.28
CA PHE A 103 23.98 -7.08 13.67
C PHE A 103 24.91 -7.82 14.65
N GLU A 104 26.23 -7.64 14.54
CA GLU A 104 27.19 -8.40 15.36
C GLU A 104 27.61 -7.63 16.61
N TYR A 105 27.70 -6.30 16.52
CA TYR A 105 28.24 -5.45 17.58
C TYR A 105 27.21 -4.50 18.20
N ASP A 106 25.94 -4.60 17.78
CA ASP A 106 24.85 -3.70 18.20
C ASP A 106 25.23 -2.21 18.08
N ASN A 107 26.05 -1.90 17.07
CA ASN A 107 26.49 -0.54 16.80
C ASN A 107 25.62 0.06 15.69
N PRO A 108 24.79 1.07 15.98
CA PRO A 108 23.91 1.69 14.97
C PRO A 108 24.69 2.42 13.87
N GLY A 109 25.97 2.72 14.09
CA GLY A 109 26.81 3.36 13.09
C GLY A 109 26.29 4.75 12.73
N TYR A 110 26.11 5.64 13.71
CA TYR A 110 25.55 6.99 13.50
C TYR A 110 26.24 7.79 12.38
N VAL A 111 27.54 7.57 12.17
CA VAL A 111 28.34 8.24 11.15
C VAL A 111 28.20 7.60 9.76
N ALA A 112 27.62 6.40 9.66
CA ALA A 112 27.50 5.65 8.42
C ALA A 112 26.70 6.38 7.33
N ILE A 113 25.81 7.32 7.71
CA ILE A 113 25.07 8.20 6.78
C ILE A 113 25.98 9.01 5.84
N VAL A 114 27.24 9.26 6.23
CA VAL A 114 28.21 9.95 5.38
C VAL A 114 28.47 9.19 4.08
N PHE A 115 28.45 7.86 4.09
CA PHE A 115 28.73 7.05 2.89
C PHE A 115 27.67 7.20 1.79
N PRO A 116 26.36 6.97 2.04
CA PRO A 116 25.34 7.17 1.01
C PRO A 116 25.23 8.64 0.58
N LEU A 117 25.47 9.62 1.46
CA LEU A 117 25.50 11.04 1.07
C LEU A 117 26.66 11.35 0.11
N LEU A 118 27.87 10.91 0.46
CA LEU A 118 29.08 11.13 -0.34
C LEU A 118 29.00 10.39 -1.68
N LEU A 119 28.62 9.11 -1.67
CA LEU A 119 28.48 8.30 -2.88
C LEU A 119 27.33 8.80 -3.75
N GLY A 120 26.22 9.23 -3.15
CA GLY A 120 25.13 9.90 -3.86
C GLY A 120 25.61 11.15 -4.60
N PHE A 121 26.40 12.01 -3.93
CA PHE A 121 27.01 13.17 -4.58
C PHE A 121 27.96 12.79 -5.73
N LEU A 122 28.78 11.75 -5.56
CA LEU A 122 29.68 11.26 -6.60
C LEU A 122 28.91 10.69 -7.80
N PHE A 123 27.88 9.88 -7.58
CA PHE A 123 27.03 9.35 -8.66
C PHE A 123 26.23 10.44 -9.35
N TYR A 124 25.82 11.50 -8.63
CA TYR A 124 25.21 12.68 -9.22
C TYR A 124 26.17 13.39 -10.18
N LYS A 125 27.43 13.57 -9.76
CA LYS A 125 28.48 14.17 -10.58
C LYS A 125 28.79 13.34 -11.83
N GLU A 126 28.83 12.02 -11.69
CA GLU A 126 29.04 11.09 -12.82
C GLU A 126 27.76 10.79 -13.64
N ARG A 127 26.61 11.39 -13.28
CA ARG A 127 25.30 11.22 -13.94
C ARG A 127 24.83 9.75 -14.00
N VAL A 128 25.04 9.02 -12.91
CA VAL A 128 24.73 7.58 -12.83
C VAL A 128 23.44 7.36 -12.04
N SER A 129 22.34 7.09 -12.75
CA SER A 129 20.99 6.91 -12.18
C SER A 129 20.92 5.79 -11.14
N VAL A 130 21.42 4.60 -11.47
CA VAL A 130 21.31 3.42 -10.60
C VAL A 130 22.10 3.64 -9.30
N GLY A 131 23.30 4.20 -9.38
CA GLY A 131 24.11 4.54 -8.20
C GLY A 131 23.43 5.55 -7.27
N LEU A 132 22.71 6.54 -7.82
CA LEU A 132 21.92 7.49 -7.03
C LEU A 132 20.79 6.81 -6.26
N LEU A 133 20.03 5.96 -6.95
CA LEU A 133 18.95 5.20 -6.33
C LEU A 133 19.48 4.31 -5.22
N LEU A 134 20.56 3.56 -5.47
CA LEU A 134 21.15 2.68 -4.46
C LEU A 134 21.71 3.46 -3.27
N SER A 135 22.27 4.65 -3.49
CA SER A 135 22.74 5.52 -2.41
C SER A 135 21.57 6.04 -1.56
N PHE A 136 20.47 6.43 -2.20
CA PHE A 136 19.24 6.82 -1.49
C PHE A 136 18.68 5.65 -0.66
N LEU A 137 18.59 4.45 -1.25
CA LEU A 137 18.11 3.25 -0.55
C LEU A 137 18.99 2.86 0.64
N GLN A 138 20.32 2.99 0.51
CA GLN A 138 21.23 2.76 1.62
C GLN A 138 21.08 3.82 2.72
N GLY A 139 20.87 5.09 2.37
CA GLY A 139 20.55 6.14 3.36
C GLY A 139 19.24 5.88 4.10
N LEU A 140 18.22 5.38 3.39
CA LEU A 140 16.96 4.95 3.99
C LEU A 140 17.15 3.75 4.92
N LEU A 141 17.93 2.75 4.50
CA LEU A 141 18.25 1.59 5.34
C LEU A 141 18.97 2.03 6.62
N TRP A 142 19.93 2.94 6.51
CA TRP A 142 20.61 3.53 7.67
C TRP A 142 19.62 4.19 8.63
N TRP A 143 18.67 4.96 8.09
CA TRP A 143 17.65 5.63 8.90
C TRP A 143 16.77 4.63 9.65
N TYR A 144 16.34 3.54 9.00
CA TYR A 144 15.58 2.47 9.65
C TYR A 144 16.37 1.74 10.72
N MET A 145 17.62 1.35 10.45
CA MET A 145 18.47 0.64 11.42
C MET A 145 18.74 1.52 12.65
N THR A 146 19.03 2.80 12.43
CA THR A 146 19.27 3.77 13.52
C THR A 146 18.04 3.93 14.40
N ASN A 147 16.86 4.13 13.81
CA ASN A 147 15.62 4.25 14.59
C ASN A 147 15.23 2.94 15.26
N ALA A 148 15.46 1.78 14.62
CA ALA A 148 15.21 0.48 15.23
C ALA A 148 16.07 0.25 16.48
N HIS A 149 17.35 0.64 16.44
CA HIS A 149 18.21 0.58 17.63
C HIS A 149 17.75 1.56 18.72
N TRP A 150 17.33 2.78 18.37
CA TRP A 150 16.76 3.71 19.35
C TRP A 150 15.46 3.23 20.00
N ILE A 151 14.59 2.59 19.21
CA ILE A 151 13.36 1.99 19.72
C ILE A 151 13.71 0.85 20.69
N ALA A 152 14.68 0.00 20.34
CA ALA A 152 15.14 -1.09 21.20
C ALA A 152 15.76 -0.57 22.52
N ASP A 153 16.60 0.47 22.46
CA ASP A 153 17.18 1.12 23.65
C ASP A 153 16.11 1.78 24.54
N SER A 154 15.05 2.31 23.93
CA SER A 154 13.91 2.90 24.66
C SER A 154 13.00 1.84 25.28
N ALA A 155 12.98 0.61 24.74
CA ALA A 155 12.10 -0.47 25.17
C ALA A 155 12.45 -1.02 26.56
N ASP A 156 13.73 -0.98 26.94
CA ASP A 156 14.15 -1.35 28.29
C ASP A 156 13.56 -0.43 29.39
N ASN A 157 12.94 0.71 28.99
CA ASN A 157 12.30 1.69 29.87
C ASN A 157 10.77 1.83 29.59
N THR A 158 10.00 0.74 29.68
CA THR A 158 8.51 0.75 29.89
C THR A 158 7.61 1.43 28.84
N SER A 159 8.06 1.73 27.61
CA SER A 159 7.18 2.33 26.58
C SER A 159 7.47 1.93 25.13
N ASP A 160 7.69 0.65 24.86
CA ASP A 160 8.05 0.09 23.54
C ASP A 160 7.05 0.49 22.45
N GLN A 161 5.77 0.45 22.79
CA GLN A 161 4.68 0.58 21.82
C GLN A 161 4.43 2.03 21.43
N ALA A 162 4.41 2.97 22.38
CA ALA A 162 4.30 4.41 22.11
C ALA A 162 5.41 4.93 21.16
N VAL A 163 6.66 4.51 21.38
CA VAL A 163 7.80 4.92 20.53
C VAL A 163 7.66 4.31 19.13
N LEU A 164 7.23 3.04 19.02
CA LEU A 164 6.96 2.40 17.73
C LEU A 164 5.83 3.10 16.95
N PHE A 165 4.78 3.56 17.63
CA PHE A 165 3.69 4.31 16.98
C PHE A 165 4.12 5.70 16.53
N ALA A 166 4.88 6.42 17.36
CA ALA A 166 5.48 7.69 16.95
C ALA A 166 6.38 7.46 15.72
N PHE A 167 7.24 6.45 15.71
CA PHE A 167 8.05 6.10 14.55
C PHE A 167 7.18 5.72 13.33
N THR A 168 6.07 5.01 13.52
CA THR A 168 5.13 4.69 12.43
C THR A 168 4.55 5.97 11.83
N LEU A 169 4.12 6.93 12.65
CA LEU A 169 3.59 8.22 12.19
C LEU A 169 4.64 9.07 11.46
N LEU A 170 5.92 8.93 11.83
CA LEU A 170 7.05 9.64 11.22
C LEU A 170 7.21 9.32 9.72
N HIS A 171 6.64 8.23 9.25
CA HIS A 171 6.65 7.89 7.83
C HIS A 171 5.80 8.85 6.98
N ILE A 172 4.77 9.50 7.52
CA ILE A 172 3.97 10.48 6.77
C ILE A 172 4.83 11.67 6.32
N PRO A 173 5.53 12.40 7.22
CA PRO A 173 6.41 13.49 6.80
C PRO A 173 7.64 13.01 6.03
N LEU A 174 8.15 11.79 6.29
CA LEU A 174 9.19 11.18 5.45
C LEU A 174 8.69 11.02 4.00
N GLY A 175 7.46 10.52 3.83
CA GLY A 175 6.82 10.38 2.53
C GLY A 175 6.64 11.73 1.84
N LEU A 176 6.19 12.77 2.55
CA LEU A 176 6.10 14.13 2.02
C LEU A 176 7.47 14.68 1.57
N PHE A 177 8.52 14.46 2.36
CA PHE A 177 9.89 14.82 1.98
C PHE A 177 10.35 14.08 0.72
N CYS A 178 10.14 12.76 0.66
CA CYS A 178 10.48 11.95 -0.52
C CYS A 178 9.68 12.38 -1.75
N TYR A 179 8.40 12.74 -1.59
CA TYR A 179 7.57 13.26 -2.67
C TYR A 179 8.14 14.59 -3.21
N ALA A 180 8.49 15.51 -2.32
CA ALA A 180 9.08 16.80 -2.68
C ALA A 180 10.43 16.61 -3.40
N LEU A 181 11.27 15.70 -2.90
CA LEU A 181 12.56 15.37 -3.50
C LEU A 181 12.41 14.75 -4.89
N ALA A 182 11.46 13.84 -5.06
CA ALA A 182 11.16 13.23 -6.35
C ALA A 182 10.64 14.27 -7.35
N ARG A 183 9.71 15.13 -6.95
CA ARG A 183 9.20 16.21 -7.80
C ARG A 183 10.31 17.16 -8.25
N TRP A 184 11.18 17.58 -7.34
CA TRP A 184 12.35 18.39 -7.68
C TRP A 184 13.26 17.70 -8.70
N ALA A 185 13.49 16.39 -8.55
CA ALA A 185 14.34 15.61 -9.43
C ALA A 185 13.71 15.37 -10.82
N GLU A 186 12.39 15.12 -10.91
CA GLU A 186 11.63 15.00 -12.17
C GLU A 186 11.63 16.30 -12.97
N ASP A 187 11.59 17.44 -12.27
CA ASP A 187 11.44 18.77 -12.86
C ASP A 187 12.75 19.35 -13.43
N THR A 188 13.87 18.71 -13.14
CA THR A 188 15.16 19.14 -13.67
C THR A 188 15.32 18.64 -15.11
N ASP A 189 16.02 19.37 -15.99
CA ASP A 189 16.48 18.89 -17.32
C ASP A 189 17.50 17.71 -17.25
N ARG A 190 17.59 17.13 -16.06
CA ARG A 190 18.35 15.99 -15.55
C ARG A 190 17.83 14.63 -16.01
N ASP A 191 17.97 14.21 -17.27
CA ASP A 191 17.40 12.90 -17.72
C ASP A 191 17.77 11.71 -16.81
N PHE A 192 19.00 11.65 -16.30
CA PHE A 192 19.45 10.57 -15.42
C PHE A 192 18.74 10.55 -14.04
N LEU A 193 18.03 11.61 -13.65
CA LEU A 193 17.27 11.69 -12.39
C LEU A 193 15.85 11.15 -12.51
N LYS A 194 15.30 11.03 -13.72
CA LYS A 194 13.89 10.68 -13.94
C LYS A 194 13.51 9.31 -13.36
N VAL A 195 14.33 8.28 -13.60
CA VAL A 195 14.07 6.93 -13.08
C VAL A 195 14.18 6.85 -11.56
N PRO A 196 15.26 7.35 -10.91
CA PRO A 196 15.32 7.43 -9.45
C PRO A 196 14.15 8.21 -8.86
N ALA A 197 13.79 9.35 -9.45
CA ALA A 197 12.70 10.19 -8.96
C ALA A 197 11.36 9.47 -9.00
N MET A 198 11.05 8.77 -10.10
CA MET A 198 9.86 7.94 -10.24
C MET A 198 9.72 6.90 -9.12
N LEU A 199 10.83 6.21 -8.81
CA LEU A 199 10.84 5.18 -7.77
C LEU A 199 10.74 5.79 -6.36
N VAL A 200 11.44 6.90 -6.10
CA VAL A 200 11.33 7.63 -4.83
C VAL A 200 9.91 8.16 -4.63
N ARG A 201 9.24 8.61 -5.69
CA ARG A 201 7.83 9.04 -5.66
C ARG A 201 6.88 7.91 -5.33
N PHE A 202 7.11 6.72 -5.89
CA PHE A 202 6.33 5.53 -5.53
C PHE A 202 6.53 5.16 -4.06
N MET A 203 7.77 5.20 -3.55
CA MET A 203 8.08 4.96 -2.14
C MET A 203 7.46 6.02 -1.22
N ALA A 204 7.44 7.29 -1.63
CA ALA A 204 6.82 8.38 -0.90
C ALA A 204 5.34 8.07 -0.60
N TRP A 205 4.61 7.58 -1.60
CA TRP A 205 3.23 7.17 -1.44
C TRP A 205 3.06 5.97 -0.49
N LEU A 206 3.97 4.99 -0.53
CA LEU A 206 3.96 3.89 0.44
C LEU A 206 4.18 4.39 1.87
N PHE A 207 5.09 5.35 2.09
CA PHE A 207 5.33 5.92 3.42
C PHE A 207 4.16 6.75 3.95
N ILE A 208 3.41 7.43 3.07
CA ILE A 208 2.19 8.16 3.47
C ILE A 208 1.08 7.19 3.87
N VAL A 209 0.95 6.08 3.14
CA VAL A 209 -0.19 5.16 3.28
C VAL A 209 0.02 4.10 4.38
N ALA A 210 1.23 3.56 4.53
CA ALA A 210 1.49 2.48 5.48
C ALA A 210 1.07 2.80 6.93
N PRO A 211 1.32 4.01 7.48
CA PRO A 211 0.90 4.38 8.83
C PRO A 211 -0.61 4.34 9.01
N LEU A 212 -1.37 4.75 7.99
CA LEU A 212 -2.83 4.71 8.04
C LEU A 212 -3.34 3.28 8.18
N PHE A 213 -2.69 2.31 7.54
CA PHE A 213 -3.06 0.90 7.68
C PHE A 213 -2.67 0.35 9.04
N ILE A 214 -1.42 0.52 9.43
CA ILE A 214 -0.84 -0.06 10.66
C ILE A 214 -1.59 0.45 11.89
N LEU A 215 -1.89 1.76 11.93
CA LEU A 215 -2.48 2.42 13.10
C LEU A 215 -4.01 2.46 13.11
N SER A 216 -4.66 1.87 12.10
CA SER A 216 -6.13 1.80 12.03
C SER A 216 -6.71 0.57 12.75
N TRP A 217 -5.94 -0.05 13.64
CA TRP A 217 -6.33 -1.19 14.46
C TRP A 217 -6.30 -0.81 15.94
N PRO A 218 -7.20 -1.38 16.78
CA PRO A 218 -7.33 -1.00 18.18
C PRO A 218 -6.06 -1.33 18.96
N TYR A 219 -5.78 -0.50 19.95
CA TYR A 219 -4.60 -0.58 20.81
C TYR A 219 -4.90 0.02 22.20
N ASP A 220 -4.28 -0.48 23.27
CA ASP A 220 -4.57 -0.06 24.65
C ASP A 220 -3.45 0.83 25.22
N GLU A 221 -3.58 2.15 25.09
CA GLU A 221 -2.79 3.12 25.87
C GLU A 221 -3.64 4.32 26.32
N GLY A 222 -3.17 5.02 27.37
CA GLY A 222 -3.88 6.11 28.03
C GLY A 222 -4.00 7.42 27.22
N HIS A 223 -4.58 8.45 27.84
CA HIS A 223 -4.90 9.72 27.18
C HIS A 223 -3.71 10.70 27.15
N PHE A 224 -2.79 10.56 26.19
CA PHE A 224 -1.63 11.45 26.02
C PHE A 224 -1.33 11.78 24.57
N ASN A 225 -0.51 12.81 24.32
CA ASN A 225 0.05 13.08 22.99
C ASN A 225 1.32 12.25 22.78
N LEU A 226 1.33 11.43 21.71
CA LEU A 226 2.46 10.54 21.41
C LEU A 226 3.76 11.32 21.25
N TYR A 227 3.78 12.43 20.51
CA TYR A 227 5.01 13.18 20.22
C TYR A 227 5.42 14.18 21.31
N ALA A 228 4.43 14.77 21.99
CA ALA A 228 4.68 15.84 22.95
C ALA A 228 4.94 15.32 24.38
N GLU A 229 4.35 14.19 24.76
CA GLU A 229 4.34 13.73 26.15
C GLU A 229 5.08 12.40 26.39
N ARG A 230 5.20 11.53 25.37
CA ARG A 230 5.75 10.17 25.55
C ARG A 230 6.81 9.71 24.56
N SER A 231 6.94 10.34 23.38
CA SER A 231 7.96 9.93 22.41
C SER A 231 9.34 10.46 22.80
N ASP A 232 10.37 9.73 22.36
CA ASP A 232 11.75 10.23 22.36
C ASP A 232 11.84 11.59 21.64
N LEU A 233 12.51 12.56 22.27
CA LEU A 233 12.84 13.87 21.71
C LEU A 233 13.45 13.75 20.29
N ARG A 234 14.21 12.68 20.04
CA ARG A 234 14.81 12.38 18.73
C ARG A 234 13.76 12.20 17.64
N LEU A 235 12.64 11.53 17.92
CA LEU A 235 11.55 11.33 16.96
C LEU A 235 10.81 12.64 16.68
N THR A 236 10.59 13.45 17.71
CA THR A 236 9.97 14.78 17.56
C THR A 236 10.84 15.72 16.72
N ILE A 237 12.16 15.71 16.94
CA ILE A 237 13.11 16.48 16.12
C ILE A 237 13.05 16.00 14.66
N GLN A 238 13.11 14.69 14.42
CA GLN A 238 13.01 14.13 13.07
C GLN A 238 11.70 14.50 12.37
N PHE A 239 10.58 14.45 13.09
CA PHE A 239 9.27 14.82 12.56
C PHE A 239 9.28 16.25 12.04
N TRP A 240 9.74 17.20 12.85
CA TRP A 240 9.79 18.61 12.46
C TRP A 240 10.83 18.87 11.36
N LEU A 241 12.00 18.24 11.41
CA LEU A 241 12.99 18.35 10.35
C LEU A 241 12.43 17.91 8.99
N LEU A 242 11.82 16.73 8.92
CA LEU A 242 11.21 16.22 7.69
C LEU A 242 10.06 17.10 7.21
N SER A 243 9.22 17.58 8.14
CA SER A 243 8.07 18.43 7.82
C SER A 243 8.48 19.80 7.29
N ILE A 244 9.48 20.43 7.91
CA ILE A 244 9.99 21.75 7.52
C ILE A 244 10.75 21.67 6.20
N VAL A 245 11.66 20.70 6.05
CA VAL A 245 12.44 20.55 4.82
C VAL A 245 11.54 20.16 3.66
N GLY A 246 10.69 19.13 3.83
CA GLY A 246 9.72 18.70 2.81
C GLY A 246 8.72 19.80 2.46
N GLY A 247 8.12 20.44 3.46
CA GLY A 247 7.18 21.55 3.29
C GLY A 247 7.81 22.76 2.62
N GLY A 248 9.05 23.12 2.96
CA GLY A 248 9.80 24.20 2.32
C GLY A 248 10.10 23.93 0.85
N MET A 249 10.46 22.69 0.51
CA MET A 249 10.65 22.27 -0.89
C MET A 249 9.35 22.34 -1.69
N LEU A 250 8.23 21.85 -1.12
CA LEU A 250 6.90 21.94 -1.75
C LEU A 250 6.45 23.40 -1.92
N PHE A 251 6.64 24.23 -0.90
CA PHE A 251 6.31 25.65 -0.96
C PHE A 251 7.13 26.37 -2.04
N HIS A 252 8.43 26.11 -2.12
CA HIS A 252 9.28 26.66 -3.18
C HIS A 252 8.77 26.26 -4.57
N PHE A 253 8.38 25.00 -4.74
CA PHE A 253 7.81 24.50 -5.99
C PHE A 253 6.50 25.23 -6.33
N PHE A 254 5.56 25.29 -5.38
CA PHE A 254 4.26 25.96 -5.59
C PHE A 254 4.42 27.45 -5.92
N TYR A 255 5.29 28.15 -5.18
CA TYR A 255 5.52 29.57 -5.38
C TYR A 255 6.19 29.86 -6.73
N LYS A 256 7.25 29.11 -7.08
CA LYS A 256 8.00 29.34 -8.31
C LYS A 256 7.19 29.03 -9.57
N ARG A 257 6.30 28.04 -9.50
CA ARG A 257 5.59 27.52 -10.68
C ARG A 257 4.14 27.94 -10.79
N ASN A 258 3.58 28.58 -9.76
CA ASN A 258 2.15 28.90 -9.68
C ASN A 258 1.25 27.66 -9.90
N GLU A 259 1.79 26.47 -9.57
CA GLU A 259 1.09 25.19 -9.58
C GLU A 259 0.80 24.82 -8.13
N SER A 260 -0.42 24.36 -7.84
CA SER A 260 -0.76 23.83 -6.51
C SER A 260 -1.17 22.38 -6.64
N GLU A 261 -0.74 21.56 -5.69
CA GLU A 261 -1.17 20.16 -5.58
C GLU A 261 -2.03 19.99 -4.31
N PRO A 262 -3.35 20.21 -4.38
CA PRO A 262 -4.20 20.28 -3.19
C PRO A 262 -4.20 18.97 -2.38
N LEU A 263 -4.01 17.83 -3.04
CA LEU A 263 -3.88 16.53 -2.38
C LEU A 263 -2.68 16.52 -1.42
N ILE A 264 -1.52 16.97 -1.88
CA ILE A 264 -0.28 16.98 -1.10
C ILE A 264 -0.35 18.03 0.02
N ILE A 265 -0.99 19.17 -0.24
CA ILE A 265 -1.32 20.15 0.80
C ILE A 265 -2.19 19.52 1.88
N GLY A 266 -3.24 18.79 1.49
CA GLY A 266 -4.12 18.06 2.42
C GLY A 266 -3.37 17.03 3.26
N VAL A 267 -2.48 16.23 2.65
CA VAL A 267 -1.63 15.27 3.38
C VAL A 267 -0.66 15.98 4.33
N SER A 268 -0.16 17.15 3.95
CA SER A 268 0.75 17.96 4.80
C SER A 268 0.02 18.50 6.02
N ILE A 269 -1.19 19.04 5.84
CA ILE A 269 -2.05 19.48 6.94
C ILE A 269 -2.41 18.29 7.84
N PHE A 270 -2.81 17.16 7.26
CA PHE A 270 -3.11 15.94 8.00
C PHE A 270 -1.92 15.47 8.84
N SER A 271 -0.71 15.48 8.29
CA SER A 271 0.53 15.13 9.00
C SER A 271 0.72 16.01 10.23
N ILE A 272 0.55 17.34 10.09
CA ILE A 272 0.68 18.29 11.21
C ILE A 272 -0.42 18.06 12.26
N LEU A 273 -1.66 17.80 11.83
CA LEU A 273 -2.76 17.50 12.76
C LEU A 273 -2.49 16.22 13.56
N MET A 274 -1.98 15.16 12.92
CA MET A 274 -1.61 13.92 13.62
C MET A 274 -0.56 14.17 14.71
N PHE A 275 0.37 15.09 14.52
CA PHE A 275 1.33 15.46 15.56
C PHE A 275 0.68 16.13 16.79
N LEU A 276 -0.36 16.95 16.57
CA LEU A 276 -1.00 17.73 17.62
C LEU A 276 -2.04 16.94 18.41
N LEU A 277 -2.62 15.89 17.83
CA LEU A 277 -3.68 15.11 18.45
C LEU A 277 -3.18 14.26 19.64
N PRO A 278 -4.00 14.03 20.67
CA PRO A 278 -3.68 13.13 21.78
C PRO A 278 -3.83 11.67 21.33
N LEU A 279 -2.93 11.23 20.46
CA LEU A 279 -2.97 9.92 19.79
C LEU A 279 -2.70 8.72 20.70
N GLY A 280 -2.32 8.92 21.96
CA GLY A 280 -2.32 7.85 22.96
C GLY A 280 -3.75 7.33 23.21
N ASN A 281 -4.77 8.18 23.05
CA ASN A 281 -6.16 7.74 23.15
C ASN A 281 -6.55 6.92 21.90
N THR A 282 -6.88 5.64 22.11
CA THR A 282 -7.32 4.71 21.05
C THR A 282 -8.47 5.25 20.21
N ALA A 283 -9.45 5.92 20.81
CA ALA A 283 -10.57 6.50 20.08
C ALA A 283 -10.13 7.60 19.13
N VAL A 284 -9.19 8.45 19.56
CA VAL A 284 -8.65 9.54 18.75
C VAL A 284 -7.79 8.98 17.62
N LEU A 285 -6.88 8.05 17.94
CA LEU A 285 -6.02 7.38 16.97
C LEU A 285 -6.84 6.68 15.87
N LEU A 286 -7.80 5.85 16.28
CA LEU A 286 -8.65 5.13 15.34
C LEU A 286 -9.50 6.08 14.49
N SER A 287 -10.11 7.11 15.10
CA SER A 287 -10.94 8.06 14.35
C SER A 287 -10.10 8.86 13.35
N ALA A 288 -8.93 9.35 13.77
CA ALA A 288 -8.05 10.16 12.93
C ALA A 288 -7.47 9.36 11.75
N THR A 289 -7.02 8.12 12.00
CA THR A 289 -6.47 7.24 10.95
C THR A 289 -7.55 6.82 9.95
N HIS A 290 -8.74 6.43 10.41
CA HIS A 290 -9.84 6.08 9.51
C HIS A 290 -10.34 7.28 8.70
N LEU A 291 -10.44 8.47 9.31
CA LEU A 291 -10.77 9.70 8.58
C LEU A 291 -9.69 10.04 7.56
N GLY A 292 -8.41 9.87 7.91
CA GLY A 292 -7.27 10.01 7.00
C GLY A 292 -7.37 9.08 5.80
N ILE A 293 -7.72 7.80 6.01
CA ILE A 293 -7.96 6.84 4.93
C ILE A 293 -9.05 7.34 3.97
N VAL A 294 -10.19 7.76 4.52
CA VAL A 294 -11.37 8.20 3.76
C VAL A 294 -11.08 9.46 2.94
N LEU A 295 -10.44 10.45 3.57
CA LEU A 295 -10.04 11.69 2.90
C LEU A 295 -9.02 11.42 1.79
N LEU A 296 -8.06 10.53 2.04
CA LEU A 296 -7.05 10.16 1.04
C LEU A 296 -7.68 9.39 -0.13
N VAL A 297 -8.66 8.50 0.11
CA VAL A 297 -9.43 7.84 -0.94
C VAL A 297 -10.15 8.87 -1.81
N GLY A 298 -10.86 9.84 -1.21
CA GLY A 298 -11.55 10.89 -1.97
C GLY A 298 -10.57 11.74 -2.80
N GLY A 299 -9.45 12.14 -2.20
CA GLY A 299 -8.40 12.90 -2.86
C GLY A 299 -7.76 12.17 -4.04
N LEU A 300 -7.40 10.89 -3.85
CA LEU A 300 -6.81 10.05 -4.90
C LEU A 300 -7.79 9.69 -6.02
N LEU A 301 -9.10 9.67 -5.74
CA LEU A 301 -10.11 9.50 -6.78
C LEU A 301 -10.35 10.77 -7.59
N TYR A 302 -10.22 11.94 -6.97
CA TYR A 302 -10.52 13.20 -7.64
C TYR A 302 -9.30 13.78 -8.36
N PHE A 303 -8.22 14.11 -7.65
CA PHE A 303 -7.13 14.93 -8.18
C PHE A 303 -6.37 14.31 -9.37
N PRO A 304 -5.93 13.04 -9.32
CA PRO A 304 -5.23 12.41 -10.45
C PRO A 304 -6.06 12.32 -11.73
N PHE A 305 -7.39 12.27 -11.60
CA PHE A 305 -8.31 12.12 -12.73
C PHE A 305 -8.86 13.46 -13.23
N ALA A 306 -8.97 14.46 -12.36
CA ALA A 306 -9.32 15.83 -12.72
C ALA A 306 -8.20 16.52 -13.52
N ASP A 307 -6.94 16.18 -13.23
CA ASP A 307 -5.81 16.71 -13.98
C ASP A 307 -5.75 16.11 -15.41
N LYS A 308 -5.56 16.99 -16.39
CA LYS A 308 -5.44 16.65 -17.81
C LYS A 308 -4.07 16.05 -18.16
N SER A 309 -3.09 16.15 -17.25
CA SER A 309 -1.75 15.57 -17.42
C SER A 309 -1.76 14.02 -17.42
N ASP A 310 -0.74 13.41 -18.06
CA ASP A 310 -0.57 11.94 -18.13
C ASP A 310 0.02 11.37 -16.82
N GLY A 311 -0.66 11.60 -15.69
CA GLY A 311 -0.30 11.06 -14.37
C GLY A 311 -0.61 9.56 -14.23
N ARG A 312 0.05 8.69 -15.02
CA ARG A 312 -0.21 7.24 -15.02
C ARG A 312 0.07 6.60 -13.67
N ILE A 313 1.09 7.07 -12.96
CA ILE A 313 1.54 6.51 -11.68
C ILE A 313 0.53 6.83 -10.59
N GLU A 314 0.05 8.06 -10.50
CA GLU A 314 -0.92 8.51 -9.50
C GLU A 314 -2.27 7.82 -9.72
N LYS A 315 -2.69 7.66 -10.98
CA LYS A 315 -3.90 6.92 -11.35
C LYS A 315 -3.79 5.44 -10.97
N ALA A 316 -2.65 4.80 -11.27
CA ALA A 316 -2.41 3.41 -10.89
C ALA A 316 -2.37 3.26 -9.35
N PHE A 317 -1.69 4.17 -8.66
CA PHE A 317 -1.59 4.18 -7.21
C PHE A 317 -2.95 4.36 -6.54
N ALA A 318 -3.78 5.29 -7.04
CA ALA A 318 -5.14 5.50 -6.54
C ALA A 318 -5.95 4.20 -6.57
N ILE A 319 -5.92 3.47 -7.68
CA ILE A 319 -6.63 2.19 -7.81
C ILE A 319 -6.06 1.16 -6.83
N ILE A 320 -4.73 0.98 -6.82
CA ILE A 320 -4.06 0.02 -5.93
C ILE A 320 -4.40 0.29 -4.47
N TYR A 321 -4.33 1.55 -4.04
CA TYR A 321 -4.61 1.96 -2.67
C TYR A 321 -6.06 1.63 -2.27
N ILE A 322 -7.05 1.97 -3.11
CA ILE A 322 -8.45 1.73 -2.79
C ILE A 322 -8.75 0.23 -2.69
N LEU A 323 -8.19 -0.57 -3.62
CA LEU A 323 -8.31 -2.02 -3.55
C LEU A 323 -7.65 -2.57 -2.28
N ALA A 324 -6.46 -2.10 -1.92
CA ALA A 324 -5.78 -2.50 -0.70
C ALA A 324 -6.61 -2.12 0.54
N VAL A 325 -7.19 -0.92 0.58
CA VAL A 325 -8.04 -0.46 1.69
C VAL A 325 -9.25 -1.38 1.87
N LEU A 326 -9.96 -1.66 0.78
CA LEU A 326 -11.14 -2.53 0.81
C LEU A 326 -10.79 -3.97 1.20
N LEU A 327 -9.68 -4.52 0.67
CA LEU A 327 -9.26 -5.89 0.97
C LEU A 327 -8.75 -6.05 2.40
N VAL A 328 -7.85 -5.17 2.86
CA VAL A 328 -7.27 -5.24 4.20
C VAL A 328 -8.36 -5.06 5.26
N LYS A 329 -9.27 -4.09 5.08
CA LYS A 329 -10.39 -3.88 6.01
C LYS A 329 -11.44 -4.99 5.91
N GLY A 330 -11.75 -5.47 4.72
CA GLY A 330 -12.70 -6.57 4.51
C GLY A 330 -12.23 -7.87 5.15
N ILE A 331 -11.02 -8.33 4.82
CA ILE A 331 -10.44 -9.55 5.36
C ILE A 331 -10.19 -9.40 6.86
N GLY A 332 -9.63 -8.26 7.29
CA GLY A 332 -9.31 -8.06 8.70
C GLY A 332 -10.55 -8.00 9.59
N LEU A 333 -11.58 -7.21 9.24
CA LEU A 333 -12.82 -7.18 10.03
C LEU A 333 -13.54 -8.53 10.01
N PHE A 334 -13.53 -9.24 8.88
CA PHE A 334 -14.07 -10.60 8.81
C PHE A 334 -13.33 -11.56 9.76
N ALA A 335 -11.99 -11.54 9.75
CA ALA A 335 -11.17 -12.36 10.63
C ALA A 335 -11.39 -12.02 12.11
N TYR A 336 -11.49 -10.73 12.45
CA TYR A 336 -11.85 -10.31 13.80
C TYR A 336 -13.23 -10.85 14.19
N GLY A 337 -14.23 -10.72 13.32
CA GLY A 337 -15.56 -11.30 13.53
C GLY A 337 -15.52 -12.79 13.84
N LEU A 338 -14.74 -13.57 13.08
CA LEU A 338 -14.56 -15.00 13.32
C LEU A 338 -13.85 -15.30 14.65
N SER A 339 -12.88 -14.47 15.05
CA SER A 339 -12.16 -14.65 16.31
C SER A 339 -12.99 -14.27 17.55
N THR A 340 -13.93 -13.35 17.39
CA THR A 340 -14.82 -12.86 18.45
C THR A 340 -16.26 -13.11 18.04
N GLU A 341 -16.69 -14.37 18.10
CA GLU A 341 -18.00 -14.82 17.60
C GLU A 341 -19.16 -13.94 18.11
N HIS A 342 -19.09 -13.46 19.35
CA HIS A 342 -20.13 -12.60 19.94
C HIS A 342 -20.28 -11.21 19.29
N TYR A 343 -19.31 -10.73 18.51
CA TYR A 343 -19.36 -9.45 17.80
C TYR A 343 -19.33 -9.62 16.27
N TYR A 344 -19.57 -10.83 15.77
CA TYR A 344 -19.49 -11.14 14.34
C TYR A 344 -20.37 -10.22 13.48
N ILE A 345 -21.63 -9.97 13.90
CA ILE A 345 -22.52 -9.01 13.21
C ILE A 345 -21.93 -7.60 13.22
N ALA A 346 -21.33 -7.19 14.34
CA ALA A 346 -20.76 -5.85 14.48
C ALA A 346 -19.60 -5.61 13.51
N TYR A 347 -18.68 -6.56 13.39
CA TYR A 347 -17.56 -6.45 12.47
C TYR A 347 -17.99 -6.53 11.00
N GLY A 348 -18.92 -7.43 10.67
CA GLY A 348 -19.44 -7.55 9.30
C GLY A 348 -20.23 -6.30 8.86
N THR A 349 -21.11 -5.78 9.72
CA THR A 349 -21.80 -4.52 9.45
C THR A 349 -20.83 -3.35 9.41
N GLY A 350 -19.80 -3.32 10.27
CA GLY A 350 -18.74 -2.31 10.25
C GLY A 350 -18.05 -2.22 8.89
N PHE A 351 -17.72 -3.37 8.28
CA PHE A 351 -17.19 -3.41 6.91
C PHE A 351 -18.20 -2.89 5.89
N ILE A 352 -19.47 -3.30 5.97
CA ILE A 352 -20.53 -2.86 5.05
C ILE A 352 -20.69 -1.32 5.10
N ILE A 353 -20.67 -0.73 6.30
CA ILE A 353 -20.71 0.74 6.48
C ILE A 353 -19.48 1.38 5.81
N PHE A 354 -18.28 0.89 6.10
CA PHE A 354 -17.03 1.42 5.54
C PHE A 354 -16.98 1.33 4.00
N ALA A 355 -17.35 0.18 3.44
CA ALA A 355 -17.46 -0.04 2.01
C ALA A 355 -18.54 0.86 1.38
N GLY A 356 -19.65 1.09 2.10
CA GLY A 356 -20.71 2.03 1.72
C GLY A 356 -20.19 3.46 1.61
N VAL A 357 -19.38 3.93 2.57
CA VAL A 357 -18.75 5.25 2.52
C VAL A 357 -17.83 5.39 1.30
N ILE A 358 -16.98 4.40 1.03
CA ILE A 358 -16.10 4.41 -0.15
C ILE A 358 -16.92 4.42 -1.44
N PHE A 359 -18.01 3.64 -1.51
CA PHE A 359 -18.92 3.64 -2.65
C PHE A 359 -19.53 5.03 -2.87
N LEU A 360 -20.04 5.67 -1.81
CA LEU A 360 -20.64 6.99 -1.91
C LEU A 360 -19.63 8.07 -2.30
N ILE A 361 -18.39 7.99 -1.81
CA ILE A 361 -17.30 8.86 -2.26
C ILE A 361 -17.00 8.64 -3.74
N ASN A 362 -16.93 7.38 -4.19
CA ASN A 362 -16.71 7.05 -5.59
C ASN A 362 -17.83 7.61 -6.50
N GLN A 363 -19.10 7.57 -6.07
CA GLN A 363 -20.21 8.21 -6.80
C GLN A 363 -20.11 9.73 -6.78
N PHE A 364 -19.80 10.31 -5.61
CA PHE A 364 -19.63 11.77 -5.48
C PHE A 364 -18.53 12.30 -6.40
N VAL A 365 -17.38 11.62 -6.44
CA VAL A 365 -16.27 11.99 -7.32
C VAL A 365 -16.65 11.79 -8.78
N ARG A 366 -17.35 10.70 -9.14
CA ARG A 366 -17.86 10.48 -10.50
C ARG A 366 -18.71 11.66 -10.97
N ASP A 367 -19.68 12.06 -10.15
CA ASP A 367 -20.58 13.19 -10.46
C ASP A 367 -19.82 14.51 -10.55
N ALA A 368 -18.91 14.78 -9.61
CA ALA A 368 -18.07 15.98 -9.61
C ALA A 368 -17.15 16.07 -10.84
N LEU A 369 -16.59 14.94 -11.30
CA LEU A 369 -15.78 14.90 -12.51
C LEU A 369 -16.64 15.10 -13.77
N ILE A 370 -17.85 14.53 -13.82
CA ILE A 370 -18.80 14.74 -14.93
C ILE A 370 -19.18 16.23 -15.07
N ASP A 371 -19.41 16.92 -13.95
CA ASP A 371 -19.69 18.37 -13.94
C ASP A 371 -18.53 19.17 -14.53
N SER A 372 -17.29 18.71 -14.30
CA SER A 372 -16.08 19.42 -14.75
C SER A 372 -15.77 19.22 -16.24
N ASP A 373 -15.74 17.98 -16.73
CA ASP A 373 -15.45 17.64 -18.13
C ASP A 373 -15.93 16.22 -18.43
N LYS A 374 -16.97 16.09 -19.25
CA LYS A 374 -17.57 14.80 -19.62
C LYS A 374 -16.60 13.86 -20.34
N THR A 375 -15.53 14.38 -20.96
CA THR A 375 -14.53 13.57 -21.67
C THR A 375 -13.61 12.78 -20.72
N ILE A 376 -13.55 13.19 -19.44
CA ILE A 376 -12.73 12.53 -18.41
C ILE A 376 -13.35 11.20 -17.95
N LEU A 377 -14.65 11.00 -18.15
CA LEU A 377 -15.38 9.81 -17.70
C LEU A 377 -14.78 8.50 -18.21
N ASN A 378 -14.27 8.49 -19.45
CA ASN A 378 -13.67 7.30 -20.04
C ASN A 378 -12.37 6.85 -19.36
N ARG A 379 -11.71 7.75 -18.61
CA ARG A 379 -10.46 7.47 -17.88
C ARG A 379 -10.71 7.12 -16.41
N TYR A 380 -11.87 7.49 -15.86
CA TYR A 380 -12.19 7.28 -14.46
C TYR A 380 -12.67 5.84 -14.19
N PRO A 381 -12.01 5.07 -13.30
CA PRO A 381 -12.31 3.66 -13.05
C PRO A 381 -13.54 3.44 -12.14
N GLY A 382 -14.48 4.38 -12.10
CA GLY A 382 -15.58 4.38 -11.12
C GLY A 382 -16.49 3.14 -11.18
N GLY A 383 -16.73 2.61 -12.39
CA GLY A 383 -17.50 1.37 -12.58
C GLY A 383 -16.76 0.13 -12.03
N TYR A 384 -15.45 0.05 -12.26
CA TYR A 384 -14.62 -1.03 -11.73
C TYR A 384 -14.57 -1.02 -10.20
N ILE A 385 -14.37 0.15 -9.59
CA ILE A 385 -14.38 0.32 -8.13
C ILE A 385 -15.73 -0.09 -7.55
N THR A 386 -16.83 0.34 -8.17
CA THR A 386 -18.18 -0.06 -7.76
C THR A 386 -18.38 -1.58 -7.82
N ALA A 387 -17.88 -2.24 -8.87
CA ALA A 387 -17.99 -3.68 -9.01
C ALA A 387 -17.21 -4.43 -7.92
N VAL A 388 -15.99 -3.98 -7.58
CA VAL A 388 -15.20 -4.57 -6.49
C VAL A 388 -15.91 -4.40 -5.14
N ILE A 389 -16.44 -3.21 -4.86
CA ILE A 389 -17.20 -2.97 -3.61
C ILE A 389 -18.44 -3.87 -3.56
N ALA A 390 -19.21 -3.94 -4.65
CA ALA A 390 -20.39 -4.79 -4.72
C ALA A 390 -20.04 -6.27 -4.48
N PHE A 391 -18.94 -6.76 -5.06
CA PHE A 391 -18.46 -8.12 -4.85
C PHE A 391 -18.07 -8.39 -3.38
N LEU A 392 -17.31 -7.49 -2.76
CA LEU A 392 -16.89 -7.66 -1.36
C LEU A 392 -18.07 -7.55 -0.40
N VAL A 393 -19.02 -6.65 -0.65
CA VAL A 393 -20.27 -6.55 0.11
C VAL A 393 -21.11 -7.82 -0.07
N PHE A 394 -21.17 -8.39 -1.28
CA PHE A 394 -21.86 -9.66 -1.52
C PHE A 394 -21.24 -10.79 -0.70
N ILE A 395 -19.92 -10.92 -0.70
CA ILE A 395 -19.21 -11.91 0.13
C ILE A 395 -19.50 -11.69 1.62
N MET A 396 -19.45 -10.45 2.09
CA MET A 396 -19.70 -10.15 3.49
C MET A 396 -21.15 -10.47 3.89
N LEU A 397 -22.13 -10.11 3.07
CA LEU A 397 -23.53 -10.47 3.31
C LEU A 397 -23.73 -11.99 3.29
N TYR A 398 -23.05 -12.69 2.38
CA TYR A 398 -23.05 -14.14 2.32
C TYR A 398 -22.52 -14.75 3.61
N ALA A 399 -21.39 -14.24 4.11
CA ALA A 399 -20.83 -14.65 5.39
C ALA A 399 -21.77 -14.34 6.58
N LEU A 400 -22.48 -13.21 6.55
CA LEU A 400 -23.48 -12.80 7.55
C LEU A 400 -24.80 -13.57 7.46
N SER A 401 -25.03 -14.35 6.40
CA SER A 401 -26.29 -15.07 6.22
C SER A 401 -26.34 -16.46 6.85
N PHE A 402 -25.23 -16.91 7.45
CA PHE A 402 -25.15 -18.17 8.19
C PHE A 402 -25.70 -18.05 9.61
N ARG A 403 -25.95 -19.21 10.24
CA ARG A 403 -26.41 -19.29 11.63
C ARG A 403 -25.40 -18.64 12.57
N MET A 404 -25.87 -17.69 13.37
CA MET A 404 -25.10 -17.02 14.41
C MET A 404 -25.87 -16.96 15.71
N THR A 405 -25.24 -17.36 16.80
CA THR A 405 -25.83 -17.32 18.14
C THR A 405 -25.09 -16.34 19.03
N GLU A 406 -25.70 -15.97 20.16
CA GLU A 406 -25.05 -15.25 21.27
C GLU A 406 -24.35 -13.93 20.89
N GLN A 407 -24.97 -13.14 20.00
CA GLN A 407 -24.43 -11.84 19.59
C GLN A 407 -24.60 -10.80 20.71
N TYR A 408 -23.54 -10.09 21.08
CA TYR A 408 -23.62 -8.99 22.03
C TYR A 408 -24.16 -7.72 21.38
N SER A 409 -24.83 -6.93 22.20
CA SER A 409 -25.26 -5.60 21.80
C SER A 409 -24.06 -4.70 21.56
N ILE A 410 -24.14 -3.89 20.50
CA ILE A 410 -23.15 -2.85 20.20
C ILE A 410 -22.89 -1.90 21.36
N PHE A 411 -23.85 -1.66 22.24
CA PHE A 411 -23.69 -0.75 23.38
C PHE A 411 -22.74 -1.30 24.45
N ARG A 412 -22.34 -2.58 24.34
CA ARG A 412 -21.25 -3.17 25.14
C ARG A 412 -19.88 -3.00 24.50
N ALA A 413 -19.80 -2.53 23.25
CA ALA A 413 -18.54 -2.29 22.58
C ALA A 413 -17.81 -1.11 23.23
N GLY A 414 -16.47 -1.11 23.14
CA GLY A 414 -15.66 -0.01 23.63
C GLY A 414 -16.01 1.32 22.95
N ALA A 415 -15.81 2.43 23.67
CA ALA A 415 -16.06 3.78 23.16
C ALA A 415 -15.44 4.06 21.77
N PRO A 416 -14.20 3.61 21.44
CA PRO A 416 -13.63 3.82 20.11
C PRO A 416 -14.49 3.25 18.97
N VAL A 417 -15.06 2.07 19.18
CA VAL A 417 -15.90 1.38 18.18
C VAL A 417 -17.21 2.14 17.97
N LEU A 418 -17.85 2.56 19.05
CA LEU A 418 -19.09 3.35 18.98
C LEU A 418 -18.86 4.68 18.25
N ILE A 419 -17.77 5.40 18.58
CA ILE A 419 -17.41 6.66 17.92
C ILE A 419 -17.25 6.44 16.41
N LEU A 420 -16.53 5.39 15.99
CA LEU A 420 -16.35 5.08 14.57
C LEU A 420 -17.68 4.76 13.87
N ILE A 421 -18.55 3.95 14.48
CA ILE A 421 -19.86 3.61 13.89
C ILE A 421 -20.68 4.87 13.65
N PHE A 422 -20.80 5.75 14.67
CA PHE A 422 -21.57 6.99 14.53
C PHE A 422 -20.93 7.99 13.57
N LEU A 423 -19.60 8.12 13.57
CA LEU A 423 -18.86 8.96 12.63
C LEU A 423 -19.15 8.53 11.19
N PHE A 424 -19.01 7.24 10.90
CA PHE A 424 -19.22 6.73 9.55
C PHE A 424 -20.69 6.72 9.13
N LEU A 425 -21.63 6.50 10.06
CA LEU A 425 -23.05 6.63 9.78
C LEU A 425 -23.41 8.09 9.45
N GLY A 426 -22.89 9.05 10.21
CA GLY A 426 -23.04 10.48 9.93
C GLY A 426 -22.49 10.87 8.55
N LEU A 427 -21.27 10.42 8.23
CA LEU A 427 -20.66 10.63 6.92
C LEU A 427 -21.48 10.00 5.79
N THR A 428 -21.98 8.78 6.00
CA THR A 428 -22.85 8.06 5.06
C THR A 428 -24.11 8.88 4.76
N ILE A 429 -24.81 9.35 5.80
CA ILE A 429 -26.02 10.17 5.67
C ILE A 429 -25.72 11.46 4.93
N ALA A 430 -24.63 12.16 5.29
CA ALA A 430 -24.23 13.40 4.63
C ALA A 430 -23.98 13.19 3.12
N LEU A 431 -23.27 12.12 2.75
CA LEU A 431 -23.01 11.78 1.35
C LEU A 431 -24.29 11.40 0.59
N TYR A 432 -25.20 10.64 1.20
CA TYR A 432 -26.51 10.36 0.60
C TYR A 432 -27.31 11.65 0.32
N VAL A 433 -27.35 12.57 1.29
CA VAL A 433 -28.03 13.85 1.13
C VAL A 433 -27.41 14.64 -0.02
N ILE A 434 -26.08 14.73 -0.07
CA ILE A 434 -25.37 15.43 -1.16
C ILE A 434 -25.69 14.80 -2.53
N LEU A 435 -25.61 13.48 -2.65
CA LEU A 435 -25.87 12.76 -3.91
C LEU A 435 -27.34 12.85 -4.34
N PHE A 436 -28.27 12.86 -3.38
CA PHE A 436 -29.68 13.06 -3.64
C PHE A 436 -29.94 14.44 -4.26
N TYR A 437 -29.37 15.51 -3.70
CA TYR A 437 -29.47 16.86 -4.26
C TYR A 437 -28.77 17.00 -5.62
N ARG A 438 -27.70 16.25 -5.85
CA ARG A 438 -26.99 16.16 -7.14
C ARG A 438 -27.71 15.33 -8.20
N LYS A 439 -28.86 14.69 -7.88
CA LYS A 439 -29.63 13.83 -8.79
C LYS A 439 -28.80 12.67 -9.36
N ALA A 440 -27.97 12.06 -8.52
CA ALA A 440 -27.21 10.86 -8.86
C ALA A 440 -28.11 9.69 -9.29
N GLU A 441 -27.54 8.68 -9.94
CA GLU A 441 -28.29 7.50 -10.41
C GLU A 441 -29.02 6.80 -9.24
N LEU A 442 -30.36 6.73 -9.33
CA LEU A 442 -31.21 6.26 -8.23
C LEU A 442 -30.99 4.78 -7.89
N LEU A 443 -30.80 3.91 -8.88
CA LEU A 443 -30.78 2.47 -8.65
C LEU A 443 -29.55 2.01 -7.81
N PRO A 444 -28.30 2.40 -8.14
CA PRO A 444 -27.15 2.10 -7.28
C PRO A 444 -27.32 2.69 -5.87
N LEU A 445 -27.82 3.93 -5.76
CA LEU A 445 -27.98 4.64 -4.49
C LEU A 445 -29.06 4.01 -3.60
N ALA A 446 -30.20 3.63 -4.17
CA ALA A 446 -31.28 2.96 -3.44
C ALA A 446 -30.86 1.57 -2.98
N THR A 447 -30.10 0.84 -3.80
CA THR A 447 -29.60 -0.49 -3.46
C THR A 447 -28.58 -0.43 -2.31
N SER A 448 -27.60 0.46 -2.39
CA SER A 448 -26.64 0.66 -1.30
C SER A 448 -27.32 1.16 -0.03
N GLY A 449 -28.34 2.03 -0.17
CA GLY A 449 -29.13 2.55 0.94
C GLY A 449 -29.90 1.44 1.67
N ALA A 450 -30.57 0.56 0.91
CA ALA A 450 -31.26 -0.59 1.48
C ALA A 450 -30.29 -1.54 2.19
N ILE A 451 -29.14 -1.84 1.57
CA ILE A 451 -28.11 -2.70 2.16
C ILE A 451 -27.61 -2.15 3.50
N LEU A 452 -27.28 -0.86 3.53
CA LEU A 452 -26.80 -0.20 4.74
C LEU A 452 -27.89 -0.13 5.81
N PHE A 453 -29.12 0.20 5.43
CA PHE A 453 -30.25 0.26 6.36
C PHE A 453 -30.46 -1.08 7.07
N PHE A 454 -30.55 -2.19 6.33
CA PHE A 454 -30.77 -3.51 6.92
C PHE A 454 -29.55 -4.00 7.71
N ALA A 455 -28.32 -3.73 7.27
CA ALA A 455 -27.12 -4.07 8.01
C ALA A 455 -27.02 -3.30 9.35
N VAL A 456 -27.32 -2.00 9.34
CA VAL A 456 -27.39 -1.16 10.55
C VAL A 456 -28.55 -1.60 11.43
N PHE A 457 -29.71 -1.94 10.85
CA PHE A 457 -30.84 -2.47 11.62
C PHE A 457 -30.48 -3.77 12.35
N ALA A 458 -29.86 -4.73 11.65
CA ALA A 458 -29.35 -5.97 12.27
C ALA A 458 -28.31 -5.69 13.36
N LEU A 459 -27.46 -4.69 13.17
CA LEU A 459 -26.49 -4.24 14.16
C LEU A 459 -27.14 -3.73 15.44
N PHE A 460 -28.16 -2.87 15.36
CA PHE A 460 -28.86 -2.36 16.54
C PHE A 460 -29.78 -3.41 17.20
N LEU A 461 -30.23 -4.41 16.43
CA LEU A 461 -30.92 -5.58 16.95
C LEU A 461 -29.97 -6.60 17.59
N SER A 462 -28.65 -6.46 17.49
CA SER A 462 -27.69 -7.40 18.10
C SER A 462 -27.93 -7.54 19.61
N ASN A 463 -28.31 -8.73 20.07
CA ASN A 463 -28.53 -9.02 21.48
C ASN A 463 -28.53 -10.54 21.73
N PRO A 464 -28.05 -11.03 22.88
CA PRO A 464 -28.06 -12.46 23.18
C PRO A 464 -29.47 -13.08 23.18
N ASN A 465 -30.50 -12.27 23.42
CA ASN A 465 -31.89 -12.71 23.48
C ASN A 465 -32.59 -12.75 22.10
N VAL A 466 -31.95 -12.25 21.04
CA VAL A 466 -32.55 -12.24 19.71
C VAL A 466 -32.27 -13.58 19.02
N PRO A 467 -33.31 -14.29 18.54
CA PRO A 467 -33.12 -15.56 17.87
C PRO A 467 -32.29 -15.43 16.59
N TRP A 468 -31.39 -16.40 16.35
CA TRP A 468 -30.50 -16.43 15.19
C TRP A 468 -31.25 -16.36 13.84
N GLN A 469 -32.49 -16.85 13.81
CA GLN A 469 -33.38 -16.83 12.65
C GLN A 469 -33.68 -15.41 12.19
N VAL A 470 -33.75 -14.44 13.10
CA VAL A 470 -34.00 -13.03 12.76
C VAL A 470 -32.86 -12.50 11.87
N TYR A 471 -31.61 -12.70 12.29
CA TYR A 471 -30.44 -12.29 11.51
C TYR A 471 -30.34 -13.05 10.20
N SER A 472 -30.51 -14.38 10.24
CA SER A 472 -30.42 -15.22 9.05
C SER A 472 -31.45 -14.83 8.00
N VAL A 473 -32.71 -14.61 8.38
CA VAL A 473 -33.76 -14.16 7.45
C VAL A 473 -33.43 -12.79 6.87
N LEU A 474 -33.01 -11.83 7.70
CA LEU A 474 -32.66 -10.48 7.24
C LEU A 474 -31.53 -10.52 6.19
N PHE A 475 -30.41 -11.17 6.49
CA PHE A 475 -29.27 -11.20 5.58
C PHE A 475 -29.51 -12.07 4.34
N ASN A 476 -30.23 -13.20 4.45
CA ASN A 476 -30.59 -14.00 3.28
C ASN A 476 -31.55 -13.27 2.34
N PHE A 477 -32.55 -12.56 2.90
CA PHE A 477 -33.44 -11.72 2.11
C PHE A 477 -32.65 -10.61 1.39
N GLN A 478 -31.75 -9.94 2.10
CA GLN A 478 -30.92 -8.90 1.53
C GLN A 478 -30.00 -9.42 0.42
N LEU A 479 -29.39 -10.60 0.58
CA LEU A 479 -28.61 -11.26 -0.47
C LEU A 479 -29.44 -11.58 -1.70
N PHE A 480 -30.64 -12.11 -1.51
CA PHE A 480 -31.54 -12.45 -2.62
C PHE A 480 -31.92 -11.20 -3.42
N VAL A 481 -32.33 -10.13 -2.73
CA VAL A 481 -32.66 -8.84 -3.36
C VAL A 481 -31.42 -8.28 -4.06
N PHE A 482 -30.25 -8.33 -3.43
CA PHE A 482 -29.03 -7.81 -4.02
C PHE A 482 -28.63 -8.59 -5.28
N ALA A 483 -28.70 -9.93 -5.26
CA ALA A 483 -28.46 -10.77 -6.44
C ALA A 483 -29.44 -10.45 -7.57
N ALA A 484 -30.74 -10.30 -7.27
CA ALA A 484 -31.76 -9.95 -8.26
C ALA A 484 -31.49 -8.56 -8.88
N VAL A 485 -31.10 -7.57 -8.07
CA VAL A 485 -30.72 -6.24 -8.54
C VAL A 485 -29.47 -6.30 -9.41
N LEU A 486 -28.45 -7.08 -9.05
CA LEU A 486 -27.24 -7.25 -9.86
C LEU A 486 -27.53 -7.92 -11.21
N ILE A 487 -28.41 -8.92 -11.24
CA ILE A 487 -28.88 -9.55 -12.48
C ILE A 487 -29.61 -8.50 -13.34
N TYR A 488 -30.54 -7.74 -12.77
CA TYR A 488 -31.25 -6.67 -13.50
C TYR A 488 -30.29 -5.57 -13.97
N TYR A 489 -29.35 -5.16 -13.15
CA TYR A 489 -28.37 -4.13 -13.51
C TYR A 489 -27.46 -4.61 -14.65
N SER A 490 -27.07 -5.89 -14.65
CA SER A 490 -26.25 -6.49 -15.70
C SER A 490 -26.87 -6.42 -17.09
N THR A 491 -28.21 -6.52 -17.19
CA THR A 491 -28.92 -6.38 -18.47
C THR A 491 -28.95 -4.91 -18.93
N ARG A 492 -29.09 -3.97 -18.00
CA ARG A 492 -29.05 -2.52 -18.29
C ARG A 492 -27.69 -2.07 -18.82
N ILE A 493 -26.60 -2.60 -18.27
CA ILE A 493 -25.23 -2.29 -18.70
C ILE A 493 -24.67 -3.26 -19.75
N LYS A 494 -25.47 -4.22 -20.23
CA LYS A 494 -25.08 -5.24 -21.23
C LYS A 494 -23.79 -6.01 -20.88
N SER A 495 -23.56 -6.25 -19.58
CA SER A 495 -22.35 -6.90 -19.08
C SER A 495 -22.59 -8.38 -18.80
N ILE A 496 -22.11 -9.22 -19.73
CA ILE A 496 -22.17 -10.69 -19.61
C ILE A 496 -21.37 -11.17 -18.38
N ALA A 497 -20.22 -10.54 -18.11
CA ALA A 497 -19.40 -10.89 -16.95
C ALA A 497 -20.15 -10.65 -15.64
N LEU A 498 -20.83 -9.51 -15.50
CA LEU A 498 -21.63 -9.21 -14.31
C LEU A 498 -22.84 -10.15 -14.18
N ALA A 499 -23.51 -10.46 -15.29
CA ALA A 499 -24.64 -11.38 -15.31
C ALA A 499 -24.22 -12.79 -14.83
N ASN A 500 -23.09 -13.30 -15.33
CA ASN A 500 -22.54 -14.59 -14.94
C ASN A 500 -22.13 -14.62 -13.47
N LEU A 501 -21.47 -13.56 -12.98
CA LEU A 501 -21.06 -13.46 -11.58
C LEU A 501 -22.25 -13.42 -10.62
N ALA A 502 -23.27 -12.59 -10.93
CA ALA A 502 -24.47 -12.48 -10.11
C ALA A 502 -25.26 -13.80 -10.09
N LEU A 503 -25.39 -14.48 -11.23
CA LEU A 503 -26.05 -15.77 -11.31
C LEU A 503 -25.26 -16.87 -10.59
N ALA A 504 -23.95 -16.92 -10.74
CA ALA A 504 -23.10 -17.88 -10.02
C ALA A 504 -23.22 -17.68 -8.50
N GLY A 505 -23.21 -16.43 -8.04
CA GLY A 505 -23.45 -16.09 -6.64
C GLY A 505 -24.83 -16.56 -6.14
N LEU A 506 -25.89 -16.35 -6.93
CA LEU A 506 -27.24 -16.82 -6.61
C LEU A 506 -27.30 -18.35 -6.53
N VAL A 507 -26.67 -19.06 -7.48
CA VAL A 507 -26.59 -20.52 -7.49
C VAL A 507 -25.84 -21.03 -6.26
N ALA A 508 -24.70 -20.43 -5.93
CA ALA A 508 -23.93 -20.78 -4.73
C ALA A 508 -24.77 -20.58 -3.46
N GLN A 509 -25.52 -19.47 -3.36
CA GLN A 509 -26.43 -19.22 -2.24
C GLN A 509 -27.52 -20.30 -2.13
N VAL A 510 -28.17 -20.66 -3.24
CA VAL A 510 -29.21 -21.69 -3.23
C VAL A 510 -28.64 -23.05 -2.82
N ILE A 511 -27.50 -23.46 -3.38
CA ILE A 511 -26.85 -24.73 -3.05
C ILE A 511 -26.43 -24.78 -1.58
N THR A 512 -25.81 -23.71 -1.07
CA THR A 512 -25.32 -23.68 0.31
C THR A 512 -26.44 -23.66 1.32
N ARG A 513 -27.52 -22.89 1.08
CA ARG A 513 -28.72 -22.90 1.94
C ARG A 513 -29.48 -24.21 1.88
N TYR A 514 -29.45 -24.87 0.74
CA TYR A 514 -29.97 -26.22 0.59
C TYR A 514 -29.22 -27.19 1.52
N PHE A 515 -27.89 -27.24 1.47
CA PHE A 515 -27.14 -28.11 2.38
C PHE A 515 -27.34 -27.70 3.84
N ASP A 516 -27.28 -26.41 4.17
CA ASP A 516 -27.48 -25.89 5.54
C ASP A 516 -28.83 -26.32 6.15
N LEU A 517 -29.92 -26.32 5.37
CA LEU A 517 -31.25 -26.70 5.84
C LEU A 517 -31.45 -28.21 5.93
N PHE A 518 -30.92 -28.96 4.96
CA PHE A 518 -31.21 -30.38 4.80
C PHE A 518 -30.14 -31.30 5.38
N TRP A 519 -28.97 -30.79 5.78
CA TRP A 519 -27.85 -31.60 6.30
C TRP A 519 -28.26 -32.51 7.46
N ASP A 520 -28.99 -31.95 8.43
CA ASP A 520 -29.46 -32.69 9.60
C ASP A 520 -30.63 -33.65 9.29
N LEU A 521 -31.27 -33.48 8.11
CA LEU A 521 -32.38 -34.30 7.61
C LEU A 521 -31.91 -35.43 6.68
N LEU A 522 -30.60 -35.57 6.41
CA LEU A 522 -30.01 -36.54 5.47
C LEU A 522 -30.15 -38.01 5.89
N SER A 523 -30.88 -38.33 6.97
CA SER A 523 -31.08 -39.71 7.44
C SER A 523 -32.03 -40.55 6.57
N GLY A 524 -32.69 -39.98 5.55
CA GLY A 524 -33.60 -40.69 4.64
C GLY A 524 -33.23 -40.58 3.15
N SER A 525 -33.02 -41.72 2.48
CA SER A 525 -32.77 -41.82 1.03
C SER A 525 -33.88 -41.20 0.15
N ALA A 526 -35.13 -41.16 0.65
CA ALA A 526 -36.25 -40.51 -0.03
C ALA A 526 -36.09 -38.98 -0.10
N LEU A 527 -35.56 -38.36 0.95
CA LEU A 527 -35.32 -36.91 1.01
C LEU A 527 -34.31 -36.50 -0.05
N PHE A 528 -33.22 -37.27 -0.21
CA PHE A 528 -32.18 -37.09 -1.24
C PHE A 528 -32.71 -37.12 -2.68
N ILE A 529 -33.66 -38.01 -2.98
CA ILE A 529 -34.24 -38.13 -4.32
C ILE A 529 -35.13 -36.93 -4.61
N THR A 530 -36.04 -36.59 -3.69
CA THR A 530 -36.94 -35.43 -3.87
C THR A 530 -36.17 -34.12 -4.00
N THR A 531 -35.12 -33.95 -3.23
CA THR A 531 -34.30 -32.75 -3.26
C THR A 531 -33.36 -32.69 -4.46
N GLY A 532 -32.76 -33.81 -4.87
CA GLY A 532 -31.98 -33.90 -6.10
C GLY A 532 -32.78 -33.51 -7.34
N VAL A 533 -34.05 -33.91 -7.41
CA VAL A 533 -34.98 -33.49 -8.48
C VAL A 533 -35.25 -31.99 -8.44
N VAL A 534 -35.47 -31.40 -7.26
CA VAL A 534 -35.69 -29.95 -7.11
C VAL A 534 -34.45 -29.16 -7.54
N VAL A 535 -33.26 -29.57 -7.12
CA VAL A 535 -31.99 -28.93 -7.51
C VAL A 535 -31.76 -29.05 -9.01
N PHE A 536 -32.04 -30.21 -9.60
CA PHE A 536 -31.87 -30.44 -11.04
C PHE A 536 -32.84 -29.60 -11.87
N ILE A 537 -34.12 -29.56 -11.50
CA ILE A 537 -35.15 -28.73 -12.17
C ILE A 537 -34.80 -27.25 -12.00
N GLY A 538 -34.44 -26.81 -10.79
CA GLY A 538 -34.03 -25.43 -10.52
C GLY A 538 -32.81 -25.02 -11.34
N GLY A 539 -31.77 -25.86 -11.38
CA GLY A 539 -30.58 -25.63 -12.20
C GLY A 539 -30.88 -25.57 -13.69
N TYR A 540 -31.74 -26.47 -14.19
CA TYR A 540 -32.18 -26.45 -15.59
C TYR A 540 -32.95 -25.16 -15.95
N LEU A 541 -33.87 -24.71 -15.09
CA LEU A 541 -34.63 -23.49 -15.30
C LEU A 541 -33.74 -22.24 -15.26
N LEU A 542 -32.79 -22.18 -14.32
CA LEU A 542 -31.83 -21.09 -14.22
C LEU A 542 -30.92 -21.04 -15.46
N GLU A 543 -30.41 -22.18 -15.93
CA GLU A 543 -29.56 -22.25 -17.13
C GLU A 543 -30.32 -21.87 -18.40
N ARG A 544 -31.59 -22.31 -18.53
CA ARG A 544 -32.46 -21.91 -19.65
C ARG A 544 -32.68 -20.40 -19.68
N ASN A 545 -32.93 -19.79 -18.52
CA ASN A 545 -33.14 -18.35 -18.40
C ASN A 545 -31.83 -17.57 -18.63
N ARG A 546 -30.69 -18.10 -18.18
CA ARG A 546 -29.36 -17.53 -18.46
C ARG A 546 -29.10 -17.43 -19.95
N ARG A 547 -29.33 -18.51 -20.70
CA ARG A 547 -29.13 -18.53 -22.16
C ARG A 547 -29.98 -17.47 -22.86
N ARG A 548 -31.26 -17.36 -22.51
CA ARG A 548 -32.15 -16.31 -23.03
C ARG A 548 -31.68 -14.90 -22.71
N LEU A 549 -31.18 -14.67 -21.49
CA LEU A 549 -30.65 -13.36 -21.09
C LEU A 549 -29.38 -12.99 -21.87
N ILE A 550 -28.48 -13.94 -22.08
CA ILE A 550 -27.25 -13.73 -22.86
C ILE A 550 -27.59 -13.50 -24.33
N GLU A 551 -28.46 -14.33 -24.92
CA GLU A 551 -28.96 -14.16 -26.28
C GLU A 551 -29.58 -12.77 -26.48
N ALA A 552 -30.36 -12.27 -25.51
CA ALA A 552 -30.93 -10.92 -25.55
C ALA A 552 -29.87 -9.81 -25.45
N ILE A 553 -28.83 -10.00 -24.64
CA ILE A 553 -27.72 -9.03 -24.52
C ILE A 553 -26.87 -9.02 -25.81
N GLU A 554 -26.65 -10.18 -26.44
CA GLU A 554 -25.87 -10.33 -27.66
C GLU A 554 -26.61 -9.81 -28.90
N ALA A 555 -27.92 -10.06 -29.00
CA ALA A 555 -28.76 -9.58 -30.11
C ALA A 555 -28.86 -8.04 -30.18
N ASP A 556 -28.64 -7.35 -29.05
CA ASP A 556 -28.75 -5.89 -28.93
C ASP A 556 -27.36 -5.19 -28.90
N ARG A 557 -26.27 -5.91 -29.24
CA ARG A 557 -24.97 -5.29 -29.51
C ARG A 557 -24.92 -4.82 -30.96
N PRO A 558 -24.60 -3.54 -31.25
CA PRO A 558 -24.40 -3.11 -32.63
C PRO A 558 -23.27 -3.96 -33.22
N THR A 559 -23.53 -4.55 -34.38
CA THR A 559 -22.52 -5.24 -35.17
C THR A 559 -21.48 -4.20 -35.60
N ASP A 560 -20.36 -4.11 -34.90
CA ASP A 560 -19.19 -3.41 -35.42
C ASP A 560 -18.85 -4.04 -36.76
N GLY A 561 -18.88 -3.21 -37.80
CA GLY A 561 -18.72 -3.62 -39.18
C GLY A 561 -17.38 -4.30 -39.41
N HIS A 562 -17.35 -5.63 -39.36
CA HIS A 562 -16.39 -6.40 -40.12
C HIS A 562 -16.80 -6.32 -41.59
N GLY A 563 -16.13 -5.41 -42.30
CA GLY A 563 -16.11 -5.37 -43.75
C GLY A 563 -15.80 -6.76 -44.29
N GLY A 564 -16.77 -7.33 -45.00
CA GLY A 564 -16.59 -8.56 -45.75
C GLY A 564 -15.56 -8.34 -46.86
N ILE A 565 -14.31 -8.73 -46.60
CA ILE A 565 -13.38 -9.09 -47.66
C ILE A 565 -13.72 -10.53 -48.03
N THR A 566 -14.68 -10.69 -48.95
CA THR A 566 -14.79 -11.91 -49.76
C THR A 566 -13.87 -11.72 -50.96
N GLY A 567 -12.61 -12.10 -50.77
CA GLY A 567 -11.65 -12.26 -51.86
C GLY A 567 -12.07 -13.43 -52.74
N GLY A 568 -12.22 -13.15 -54.02
CA GLY A 568 -12.64 -14.11 -55.04
C GLY A 568 -11.68 -15.29 -55.23
N ARG A 569 -12.27 -16.41 -55.58
CA ARG A 569 -11.65 -17.46 -56.39
C ARG A 569 -12.60 -17.78 -57.54
N SER A 570 -12.28 -17.19 -58.70
CA SER A 570 -12.39 -17.80 -60.03
C SER A 570 -11.53 -16.97 -60.97
#